data_AF-A0A437R2B1-F1
#
_entry.id   AF-A0A437R2B1-F1
#
_cell.length_a   1.000
_cell.length_b   1.000
_cell.length_c   1.000
_cell.angle_alpha   90.00
_cell.angle_beta   90.00
_cell.angle_gamma   90.00
#
_symmetry.space_group_name_H-M   'P 1'
#
loop_
_entity.id
_entity.type
_entity.pdbx_description
1 polymer ?
#
loop_
_entity_poly.entity_id
_entity_poly.type
_entity_poly.pdbx_seq_one_letter_code
_entity_poly.pdbx_strand_id
1 'polypeptide(L)'
;MRLLTLAALFSLTLPVHAKLLISEVLYDAPTNDTTEEFIEIYNDGCTSVNLSGYSLADNGGSFNLSGTIAPASYFVVAKNTAAMQALFGKTPQQTGLTLSLGNSGDYVKLRQGSTEIDSVAFENAISGWTLNAVDKSVARQNVADSNTMADWQVSTNAGNPGSGLLTTSCSGGGDTVNLPTYYVGTSGKTGAALKTTLNGILRGHQRLSYSEVWDAISYTDEDPANTSNVILLYAGRSTAKTFRVSNSSSLDAWNREHVWAKSHGFPAESQYAHTDIHHLRPEDVSLNSTRGNKDFDNGGTAVSEAPLNKTDSDSFEPRAAVKGDVARMMFYMDVRYEGGDDSGTPDLSIPNIAPTGSTAPQMGKLCVLLAWHLADPVDSFEQRRNNRIYELQQNRNPFIDNPQWATSIYGSQCP
;
A
#
# COMPACT_ATOMS: atom_id res chain seq x y z
N MET A 1 43.62 -30.16 -1.27
CA MET A 1 42.32 -30.76 -0.89
C MET A 1 41.67 -29.82 0.13
N ARG A 2 40.87 -28.85 -0.30
CA ARG A 2 40.11 -27.96 0.59
C ARG A 2 38.68 -28.50 0.67
N LEU A 3 38.26 -28.94 1.86
CA LEU A 3 36.89 -29.35 2.13
C LEU A 3 35.98 -28.12 2.04
N LEU A 4 34.96 -28.18 1.18
CA LEU A 4 33.79 -27.30 1.25
C LEU A 4 32.83 -27.89 2.29
N THR A 5 32.61 -27.16 3.38
CA THR A 5 31.49 -27.42 4.30
C THR A 5 30.24 -26.78 3.71
N LEU A 6 29.33 -27.62 3.23
CA LEU A 6 28.01 -27.21 2.75
C LEU A 6 27.13 -26.94 3.96
N ALA A 7 26.89 -25.66 4.30
CA ALA A 7 25.91 -25.28 5.30
C ALA A 7 24.51 -25.38 4.67
N ALA A 8 23.73 -26.38 5.09
CA ALA A 8 22.32 -26.47 4.74
C ALA A 8 21.55 -25.35 5.46
N LEU A 9 21.14 -24.32 4.72
CA LEU A 9 20.14 -23.36 5.19
C LEU A 9 18.80 -24.09 5.31
N PHE A 10 18.39 -24.39 6.54
CA PHE A 10 17.00 -24.69 6.85
C PHE A 10 16.23 -23.36 6.77
N SER A 11 15.44 -23.18 5.71
CA SER A 11 14.42 -22.14 5.66
C SER A 11 13.38 -22.42 6.73
N LEU A 12 13.47 -21.70 7.84
CA LEU A 12 12.43 -21.66 8.85
C LEU A 12 11.26 -20.85 8.28
N THR A 13 10.31 -21.52 7.61
CA THR A 13 9.05 -20.91 7.22
C THR A 13 8.24 -20.64 8.49
N LEU A 14 8.33 -19.42 9.01
CA LEU A 14 7.38 -18.93 10.01
C LEU A 14 6.01 -18.81 9.31
N PRO A 15 4.90 -19.21 9.95
CA PRO A 15 3.58 -19.03 9.36
C PRO A 15 3.32 -17.53 9.18
N VAL A 16 3.20 -17.12 7.92
CA VAL A 16 2.66 -15.82 7.53
C VAL A 16 1.23 -15.79 8.07
N HIS A 17 0.95 -14.90 9.05
CA HIS A 17 -0.43 -14.72 9.50
C HIS A 17 -1.26 -14.21 8.32
N ALA A 18 -2.44 -14.79 8.12
CA ALA A 18 -3.37 -14.29 7.13
C ALA A 18 -3.82 -12.87 7.51
N LYS A 19 -4.00 -12.01 6.51
CA LYS A 19 -4.46 -10.61 6.67
C LYS A 19 -5.99 -10.57 6.87
N LEU A 20 -6.46 -11.25 7.91
CA LEU A 20 -7.88 -11.30 8.27
C LEU A 20 -8.21 -10.19 9.25
N LEU A 21 -9.27 -9.46 8.97
CA LEU A 21 -9.80 -8.39 9.81
C LEU A 21 -11.21 -8.74 10.24
N ILE A 22 -11.61 -8.43 11.47
CA ILE A 22 -13.02 -8.30 11.83
C ILE A 22 -13.53 -7.05 11.11
N SER A 23 -14.60 -7.20 10.33
CA SER A 23 -15.16 -6.11 9.52
C SER A 23 -16.47 -5.57 10.08
N GLU A 24 -17.27 -6.39 10.73
CA GLU A 24 -18.59 -5.99 11.24
C GLU A 24 -19.01 -6.88 12.42
N VAL A 25 -19.65 -6.28 13.43
CA VAL A 25 -20.26 -7.01 14.55
C VAL A 25 -21.63 -6.40 14.84
N LEU A 26 -22.68 -7.23 14.84
CA LEU A 26 -23.97 -6.90 15.43
C LEU A 26 -24.09 -7.63 16.76
N TYR A 27 -24.01 -6.87 17.86
CA TYR A 27 -24.08 -7.39 19.24
C TYR A 27 -25.38 -7.03 19.97
N ASP A 28 -26.00 -5.90 19.66
CA ASP A 28 -27.29 -5.47 20.21
C ASP A 28 -28.31 -5.49 19.07
N ALA A 29 -28.95 -6.64 18.90
CA ALA A 29 -29.75 -6.96 17.73
C ALA A 29 -31.18 -6.40 17.83
N PRO A 30 -31.80 -5.99 16.71
CA PRO A 30 -33.07 -5.28 16.73
C PRO A 30 -34.25 -6.01 17.38
N THR A 31 -34.24 -7.35 17.35
CA THR A 31 -35.37 -8.15 17.82
C THR A 31 -34.96 -9.20 18.84
N ASN A 32 -33.87 -9.93 18.57
CA ASN A 32 -33.47 -11.06 19.39
C ASN A 32 -31.98 -11.41 19.28
N ASP A 33 -31.21 -10.91 20.25
CA ASP A 33 -29.79 -11.17 20.47
C ASP A 33 -29.42 -12.65 20.45
N THR A 34 -30.30 -13.53 20.94
CA THR A 34 -30.01 -14.98 20.98
C THR A 34 -29.97 -15.64 19.60
N THR A 35 -30.43 -14.95 18.55
CA THR A 35 -30.51 -15.50 17.20
C THR A 35 -29.96 -14.60 16.10
N GLU A 36 -29.97 -13.28 16.29
CA GLU A 36 -29.69 -12.30 15.22
C GLU A 36 -28.25 -11.79 15.20
N GLU A 37 -27.50 -11.95 16.28
CA GLU A 37 -26.10 -11.52 16.34
C GLU A 37 -25.22 -12.23 15.29
N PHE A 38 -24.25 -11.48 14.77
CA PHE A 38 -23.23 -12.00 13.88
C PHE A 38 -21.90 -11.27 14.06
N ILE A 39 -20.84 -11.96 13.62
CA ILE A 39 -19.50 -11.42 13.46
C ILE A 39 -19.10 -11.66 12.01
N GLU A 40 -18.54 -10.66 11.36
CA GLU A 40 -18.03 -10.73 10.00
C GLU A 40 -16.51 -10.55 9.98
N ILE A 41 -15.86 -11.35 9.15
CA ILE A 41 -14.43 -11.30 8.90
C ILE A 41 -14.22 -10.92 7.43
N TYR A 42 -13.22 -10.10 7.17
CA TYR A 42 -12.77 -9.72 5.84
C TYR A 42 -11.35 -10.24 5.58
N ASN A 43 -11.12 -10.73 4.37
CA ASN A 43 -9.79 -11.11 3.91
C ASN A 43 -9.18 -9.94 3.12
N ASP A 44 -8.30 -9.18 3.78
CA ASP A 44 -7.48 -8.12 3.18
C ASP A 44 -6.27 -8.69 2.40
N GLY A 45 -6.21 -10.01 2.25
CA GLY A 45 -5.21 -10.71 1.46
C GLY A 45 -5.67 -10.99 0.02
N CYS A 46 -4.69 -11.19 -0.86
CA CYS A 46 -4.90 -11.56 -2.26
C CYS A 46 -5.01 -13.08 -2.49
N THR A 47 -4.96 -13.88 -1.43
CA THR A 47 -5.07 -15.34 -1.50
C THR A 47 -6.22 -15.84 -0.63
N SER A 48 -6.84 -16.95 -1.02
CA SER A 48 -7.86 -17.58 -0.19
C SER A 48 -7.24 -18.07 1.12
N VAL A 49 -7.92 -17.83 2.23
CA VAL A 49 -7.46 -18.25 3.56
C VAL A 49 -8.35 -19.38 4.07
N ASN A 50 -7.71 -20.50 4.42
CA ASN A 50 -8.38 -21.59 5.13
C ASN A 50 -8.49 -21.23 6.61
N LEU A 51 -9.71 -21.22 7.14
CA LEU A 51 -10.01 -20.80 8.51
C LEU A 51 -9.79 -21.91 9.56
N SER A 52 -9.30 -23.09 9.15
CA SER A 52 -8.93 -24.16 10.09
C SER A 52 -7.86 -23.68 11.05
N GLY A 53 -8.14 -23.78 12.36
CA GLY A 53 -7.24 -23.32 13.42
C GLY A 53 -7.41 -21.84 13.79
N TYR A 54 -8.32 -21.12 13.12
CA TYR A 54 -8.76 -19.80 13.54
C TYR A 54 -9.98 -19.92 14.48
N SER A 55 -10.12 -18.95 15.37
CA SER A 55 -11.28 -18.84 16.27
C SER A 55 -11.65 -17.40 16.52
N LEU A 56 -12.93 -17.18 16.81
CA LEU A 56 -13.43 -15.96 17.43
C LEU A 56 -13.49 -16.19 18.94
N ALA A 57 -13.15 -15.18 19.74
CA ALA A 57 -13.22 -15.26 21.19
C ALA A 57 -13.77 -13.96 21.79
N ASP A 58 -14.62 -14.09 22.79
CA ASP A 58 -15.12 -13.00 23.64
C ASP A 58 -14.57 -13.17 25.07
N ASN A 59 -15.23 -12.57 26.05
CA ASN A 59 -14.90 -12.73 27.46
C ASN A 59 -15.41 -14.05 28.09
N GLY A 60 -16.28 -14.79 27.39
CA GLY A 60 -16.98 -15.97 27.89
C GLY A 60 -16.55 -17.30 27.24
N GLY A 61 -15.94 -17.27 26.06
CA GLY A 61 -15.52 -18.47 25.35
C GLY A 61 -14.85 -18.24 24.01
N SER A 62 -14.83 -19.30 23.21
CA SER A 62 -14.26 -19.29 21.86
C SER A 62 -15.11 -20.12 20.91
N PHE A 63 -15.19 -19.68 19.66
CA PHE A 63 -15.88 -20.37 18.57
C PHE A 63 -14.90 -20.65 17.43
N ASN A 64 -14.71 -21.93 17.09
CA ASN A 64 -13.78 -22.32 16.04
C ASN A 64 -14.36 -22.02 14.66
N LEU A 65 -13.54 -21.42 13.81
CA LEU A 65 -13.89 -21.14 12.42
C LEU A 65 -13.58 -22.35 11.53
N SER A 66 -14.29 -22.41 10.42
CA SER A 66 -14.15 -23.46 9.42
C SER A 66 -14.45 -22.90 8.03
N GLY A 67 -14.04 -23.63 6.99
CA GLY A 67 -14.22 -23.18 5.61
C GLY A 67 -13.08 -22.28 5.12
N THR A 68 -13.37 -21.55 4.05
CA THR A 68 -12.39 -20.74 3.33
C THR A 68 -12.99 -19.39 3.02
N ILE A 69 -12.23 -18.32 3.25
CA ILE A 69 -12.56 -16.97 2.82
C ILE A 69 -11.75 -16.65 1.57
N ALA A 70 -12.42 -16.25 0.49
CA ALA A 70 -11.77 -15.85 -0.75
C ALA A 70 -11.03 -14.50 -0.58
N PRO A 71 -10.10 -14.14 -1.48
CA PRO A 71 -9.46 -12.82 -1.48
C PRO A 71 -10.50 -11.69 -1.55
N ALA A 72 -10.21 -10.55 -0.91
CA ALA A 72 -11.08 -9.37 -0.92
C ALA A 72 -12.56 -9.65 -0.59
N SER A 73 -12.82 -10.70 0.19
CA SER A 73 -14.17 -11.21 0.42
C SER A 73 -14.48 -11.24 1.91
N TYR A 74 -15.78 -11.26 2.21
CA TYR A 74 -16.31 -11.36 3.56
C TYR A 74 -16.70 -12.79 3.92
N PHE A 75 -16.62 -13.11 5.20
CA PHE A 75 -17.06 -14.37 5.79
C PHE A 75 -17.88 -14.08 7.04
N VAL A 76 -19.18 -14.36 6.94
CA VAL A 76 -20.17 -14.08 7.98
C VAL A 76 -20.35 -15.31 8.86
N VAL A 77 -20.22 -15.10 10.17
CA VAL A 77 -20.46 -16.08 11.22
C VAL A 77 -21.65 -15.62 12.05
N ALA A 78 -22.78 -16.31 11.94
CA ALA A 78 -24.03 -15.90 12.61
C ALA A 78 -24.49 -16.91 13.65
N LYS A 79 -25.29 -16.47 14.63
CA LYS A 79 -25.95 -17.38 15.57
C LYS A 79 -26.91 -18.33 14.87
N ASN A 80 -27.81 -17.80 14.04
CA ASN A 80 -28.86 -18.58 13.40
C ASN A 80 -29.07 -18.20 11.92
N THR A 81 -28.99 -19.19 11.02
CA THR A 81 -29.22 -19.00 9.58
C THR A 81 -30.59 -18.41 9.24
N ALA A 82 -31.67 -18.87 9.87
CA ALA A 82 -33.02 -18.41 9.55
C ALA A 82 -33.23 -16.95 9.98
N ALA A 83 -32.70 -16.55 11.14
CA ALA A 83 -32.73 -15.16 11.59
C ALA A 83 -31.90 -14.25 10.68
N MET A 84 -30.69 -14.68 10.28
CA MET A 84 -29.85 -13.95 9.31
C MET A 84 -30.58 -13.74 7.98
N GLN A 85 -31.25 -14.80 7.48
CA GLN A 85 -32.02 -14.73 6.24
C GLN A 85 -33.24 -13.81 6.38
N ALA A 86 -33.89 -13.78 7.53
CA ALA A 86 -35.06 -12.94 7.79
C ALA A 86 -34.69 -11.45 7.90
N LEU A 87 -33.61 -11.13 8.62
CA LEU A 87 -33.21 -9.75 8.89
C LEU A 87 -32.43 -9.13 7.71
N PHE A 88 -31.55 -9.90 7.06
CA PHE A 88 -30.63 -9.37 6.05
C PHE A 88 -30.85 -9.94 4.64
N GLY A 89 -31.66 -10.99 4.49
CA GLY A 89 -31.83 -11.68 3.21
C GLY A 89 -30.58 -12.46 2.76
N LYS A 90 -29.70 -12.83 3.70
CA LYS A 90 -28.40 -13.44 3.44
C LYS A 90 -28.25 -14.78 4.17
N THR A 91 -27.50 -15.70 3.56
CA THR A 91 -27.06 -16.95 4.20
C THR A 91 -25.65 -16.76 4.75
N PRO A 92 -25.39 -17.00 6.05
CA PRO A 92 -24.04 -16.91 6.60
C PRO A 92 -23.18 -18.07 6.11
N GLN A 93 -21.88 -17.83 5.96
CA GLN A 93 -20.92 -18.87 5.58
C GLN A 93 -20.70 -19.89 6.70
N GLN A 94 -20.85 -19.46 7.96
CA GLN A 94 -20.88 -20.35 9.13
C GLN A 94 -22.00 -19.95 10.09
N THR A 95 -22.72 -20.92 10.64
CA THR A 95 -23.83 -20.70 11.59
C THR A 95 -23.58 -21.41 12.91
N GLY A 96 -24.33 -21.04 13.95
CA GLY A 96 -24.26 -21.65 15.27
C GLY A 96 -23.26 -20.97 16.19
N LEU A 97 -22.97 -19.69 15.97
CA LEU A 97 -22.11 -18.88 16.83
C LEU A 97 -22.56 -19.01 18.29
N THR A 98 -21.69 -19.51 19.16
CA THR A 98 -21.99 -19.75 20.58
C THR A 98 -21.56 -18.63 21.51
N LEU A 99 -20.80 -17.66 21.00
CA LEU A 99 -20.38 -16.47 21.75
C LEU A 99 -21.61 -15.66 22.16
N SER A 100 -21.56 -15.00 23.32
CA SER A 100 -22.68 -14.22 23.85
C SER A 100 -22.24 -12.77 23.96
N LEU A 101 -22.54 -11.98 22.93
CA LEU A 101 -22.01 -10.63 22.81
C LEU A 101 -22.80 -9.69 23.73
N GLY A 102 -22.13 -9.11 24.73
CA GLY A 102 -22.82 -8.33 25.77
C GLY A 102 -23.22 -6.91 25.35
N ASN A 103 -24.51 -6.56 25.48
CA ASN A 103 -25.06 -5.21 25.19
C ASN A 103 -24.63 -4.14 26.21
N SER A 104 -23.80 -4.47 27.20
CA SER A 104 -23.33 -3.53 28.24
C SER A 104 -21.80 -3.54 28.40
N GLY A 105 -21.10 -4.15 27.45
CA GLY A 105 -19.64 -4.25 27.46
C GLY A 105 -19.17 -5.61 27.02
N ASP A 106 -18.59 -5.69 25.81
CA ASP A 106 -17.85 -6.87 25.40
C ASP A 106 -16.76 -6.55 24.35
N TYR A 107 -16.02 -7.58 23.95
CA TYR A 107 -15.08 -7.55 22.85
C TYR A 107 -15.16 -8.81 22.01
N VAL A 108 -14.68 -8.72 20.78
CA VAL A 108 -14.42 -9.86 19.91
C VAL A 108 -12.96 -9.84 19.49
N LYS A 109 -12.30 -10.99 19.60
CA LYS A 109 -10.93 -11.22 19.15
C LYS A 109 -10.91 -12.32 18.11
N LEU A 110 -10.29 -12.05 16.97
CA LEU A 110 -9.93 -13.06 15.99
C LEU A 110 -8.57 -13.64 16.38
N ARG A 111 -8.46 -14.97 16.43
CA ARG A 111 -7.23 -15.67 16.83
C ARG A 111 -6.84 -16.75 15.84
N GLN A 112 -5.55 -17.03 15.77
CA GLN A 112 -4.99 -18.25 15.17
C GLN A 112 -4.21 -19.00 16.26
N GLY A 113 -4.77 -20.10 16.76
CA GLY A 113 -4.26 -20.73 17.99
C GLY A 113 -4.27 -19.74 19.16
N SER A 114 -3.10 -19.42 19.72
CA SER A 114 -2.95 -18.47 20.82
C SER A 114 -2.67 -17.03 20.37
N THR A 115 -2.39 -16.80 19.09
CA THR A 115 -2.06 -15.47 18.57
C THR A 115 -3.34 -14.69 18.29
N GLU A 116 -3.41 -13.47 18.81
CA GLU A 116 -4.42 -12.49 18.42
C GLU A 116 -4.08 -11.88 17.06
N ILE A 117 -5.05 -11.90 16.16
CA ILE A 117 -4.93 -11.41 14.78
C ILE A 117 -5.57 -10.04 14.66
N ASP A 118 -6.75 -9.85 15.24
CA ASP A 118 -7.50 -8.60 15.21
C ASP A 118 -8.50 -8.54 16.38
N SER A 119 -8.97 -7.35 16.74
CA SER A 119 -9.96 -7.15 17.79
C SER A 119 -10.87 -5.95 17.60
N VAL A 120 -12.04 -6.02 18.22
CA VAL A 120 -12.99 -4.92 18.39
C VAL A 120 -13.57 -4.97 19.79
N ALA A 121 -13.78 -3.81 20.40
CA ALA A 121 -14.49 -3.70 21.67
C ALA A 121 -15.57 -2.61 21.60
N PHE A 122 -16.61 -2.76 22.41
CA PHE A 122 -17.77 -1.88 22.43
C PHE A 122 -18.29 -1.72 23.86
N GLU A 123 -19.19 -0.76 24.05
CA GLU A 123 -19.85 -0.47 25.33
C GLU A 123 -18.85 -0.25 26.49
N ASN A 124 -17.71 0.38 26.20
CA ASN A 124 -16.64 0.68 27.18
C ASN A 124 -15.99 -0.55 27.83
N ALA A 125 -16.09 -1.73 27.21
CA ALA A 125 -15.48 -2.96 27.72
C ALA A 125 -13.96 -2.88 27.86
N ILE A 126 -13.31 -2.09 26.99
CA ILE A 126 -11.87 -1.82 27.03
C ILE A 126 -11.66 -0.32 27.11
N SER A 127 -10.71 0.11 27.95
CA SER A 127 -10.33 1.52 28.05
C SER A 127 -9.95 2.10 26.68
N GLY A 128 -10.57 3.21 26.31
CA GLY A 128 -10.36 3.85 25.01
C GLY A 128 -11.29 3.35 23.89
N TRP A 129 -12.22 2.43 24.18
CA TRP A 129 -13.24 1.96 23.24
C TRP A 129 -14.62 2.41 23.67
N THR A 130 -15.09 3.55 23.14
CA THR A 130 -16.37 4.16 23.54
C THR A 130 -17.47 4.00 22.49
N LEU A 131 -17.35 3.00 21.60
CA LEU A 131 -18.38 2.69 20.60
C LEU A 131 -19.61 2.15 21.31
N ASN A 132 -20.79 2.68 20.99
CA ASN A 132 -22.06 2.17 21.50
C ASN A 132 -23.07 2.13 20.34
N ALA A 133 -23.76 1.02 20.19
CA ALA A 133 -24.66 0.72 19.10
C ALA A 133 -25.83 -0.10 19.65
N VAL A 134 -27.05 0.38 19.39
CA VAL A 134 -28.32 -0.29 19.71
C VAL A 134 -29.05 -0.50 18.40
N ASP A 135 -29.54 -1.71 18.17
CA ASP A 135 -30.18 -2.15 16.91
C ASP A 135 -29.30 -1.96 15.66
N LYS A 136 -27.99 -1.81 15.86
CA LYS A 136 -27.01 -1.37 14.86
C LYS A 136 -25.73 -2.18 14.98
N SER A 137 -25.06 -2.40 13.84
CA SER A 137 -23.73 -2.97 13.86
C SER A 137 -22.65 -1.92 14.14
N VAL A 138 -21.51 -2.37 14.65
CA VAL A 138 -20.24 -1.66 14.53
C VAL A 138 -19.49 -2.21 13.33
N ALA A 139 -18.96 -1.34 12.50
CA ALA A 139 -18.29 -1.71 11.25
C ALA A 139 -16.93 -1.01 11.12
N ARG A 140 -15.98 -1.71 10.52
CA ARG A 140 -14.66 -1.18 10.20
C ARG A 140 -14.76 -0.18 9.02
N GLN A 141 -14.06 0.94 9.12
CA GLN A 141 -14.12 2.02 8.13
C GLN A 141 -13.25 1.77 6.90
N ASN A 142 -12.10 1.11 7.08
CA ASN A 142 -11.13 0.81 6.02
C ASN A 142 -10.22 -0.36 6.45
N VAL A 143 -9.32 -0.79 5.57
CA VAL A 143 -8.43 -1.94 5.84
C VAL A 143 -7.20 -1.60 6.70
N ALA A 144 -6.97 -0.31 7.02
CA ALA A 144 -5.95 0.05 7.98
C ALA A 144 -6.37 -0.44 9.38
N ASP A 145 -5.40 -0.99 10.10
CA ASP A 145 -5.63 -1.54 11.42
C ASP A 145 -4.68 -0.88 12.43
N SER A 146 -5.23 0.06 13.20
CA SER A 146 -4.53 0.73 14.29
C SER A 146 -4.70 -0.01 15.62
N ASN A 147 -5.51 -1.07 15.67
CA ASN A 147 -5.93 -1.75 16.90
C ASN A 147 -6.59 -0.79 17.91
N THR A 148 -7.28 0.24 17.41
CA THR A 148 -8.00 1.22 18.24
C THR A 148 -9.40 1.48 17.72
N MET A 149 -10.23 2.16 18.53
CA MET A 149 -11.58 2.55 18.10
C MET A 149 -11.61 3.45 16.85
N ALA A 150 -10.49 4.07 16.47
CA ALA A 150 -10.42 4.93 15.28
C ALA A 150 -10.70 4.17 13.98
N ASP A 151 -10.51 2.84 13.97
CA ASP A 151 -10.75 2.01 12.79
C ASP A 151 -12.24 1.76 12.55
N TRP A 152 -13.10 2.12 13.51
CA TRP A 152 -14.48 1.66 13.60
C TRP A 152 -15.49 2.80 13.59
N GLN A 153 -16.69 2.50 13.12
CA GLN A 153 -17.85 3.38 13.14
C GLN A 153 -19.11 2.60 13.52
N VAL A 154 -20.14 3.31 13.99
CA VAL A 154 -21.47 2.74 14.19
C VAL A 154 -22.26 2.85 12.88
N SER A 155 -22.80 1.74 12.42
CA SER A 155 -23.61 1.67 11.20
C SER A 155 -24.92 2.44 11.35
N THR A 156 -25.53 2.81 10.22
CA THR A 156 -26.85 3.46 10.21
C THR A 156 -28.01 2.49 10.43
N ASN A 157 -27.77 1.19 10.27
CA ASN A 157 -28.71 0.08 10.39
C ASN A 157 -28.07 -1.10 11.15
N ALA A 158 -28.79 -2.22 11.25
CA ALA A 158 -28.34 -3.48 11.85
C ALA A 158 -27.13 -4.13 11.12
N GLY A 159 -26.65 -3.54 10.03
CA GLY A 159 -25.49 -3.97 9.28
C GLY A 159 -25.78 -4.38 7.85
N ASN A 160 -24.72 -4.68 7.09
CA ASN A 160 -24.82 -5.10 5.69
C ASN A 160 -23.93 -6.32 5.41
N PRO A 161 -24.19 -7.46 6.07
CA PRO A 161 -23.32 -8.64 6.01
C PRO A 161 -23.12 -9.13 4.56
N GLY A 162 -21.87 -9.37 4.22
CA GLY A 162 -21.37 -9.78 2.92
C GLY A 162 -21.11 -8.63 1.95
N SER A 163 -21.31 -7.38 2.36
CA SER A 163 -21.26 -6.20 1.48
C SER A 163 -20.75 -4.94 2.17
N GLY A 164 -19.81 -5.09 3.11
CA GLY A 164 -19.18 -3.99 3.82
C GLY A 164 -18.38 -3.03 2.92
N LEU A 165 -17.84 -1.98 3.52
CA LEU A 165 -17.12 -0.88 2.84
C LEU A 165 -15.66 -1.21 2.49
N LEU A 166 -15.13 -2.33 2.98
CA LEU A 166 -13.73 -2.71 2.80
C LEU A 166 -13.48 -3.20 1.37
N THR A 167 -12.39 -2.73 0.79
CA THR A 167 -11.96 -3.09 -0.56
C THR A 167 -10.47 -3.41 -0.56
N THR A 168 -10.12 -4.57 -1.12
CA THR A 168 -8.74 -5.01 -1.35
C THR A 168 -8.55 -5.19 -2.84
N SER A 169 -7.54 -4.56 -3.40
CA SER A 169 -7.19 -4.72 -4.81
C SER A 169 -6.36 -5.99 -5.00
N CYS A 170 -7.00 -7.11 -5.37
CA CYS A 170 -6.33 -8.40 -5.60
C CYS A 170 -5.72 -8.55 -7.02
N SER A 171 -5.77 -7.52 -7.86
CA SER A 171 -5.14 -7.49 -9.17
C SER A 171 -3.62 -7.29 -9.04
N GLY A 172 -2.91 -8.35 -8.59
CA GLY A 172 -1.43 -8.50 -8.49
C GLY A 172 -0.71 -7.59 -7.48
N GLY A 173 0.30 -8.12 -6.79
CA GLY A 173 0.98 -7.42 -5.69
C GLY A 173 0.37 -7.71 -4.32
N GLY A 174 0.23 -8.97 -3.94
CA GLY A 174 -0.18 -9.30 -2.57
C GLY A 174 0.90 -8.85 -1.57
N ASP A 175 0.50 -8.22 -0.47
CA ASP A 175 1.46 -7.78 0.55
C ASP A 175 1.99 -9.02 1.31
N THR A 176 3.10 -9.57 0.83
CA THR A 176 3.77 -10.73 1.41
C THR A 176 4.82 -10.35 2.46
N VAL A 177 4.96 -9.04 2.75
CA VAL A 177 6.04 -8.51 3.59
C VAL A 177 5.51 -8.11 4.96
N ASN A 178 6.07 -8.70 6.02
CA ASN A 178 5.85 -8.21 7.37
C ASN A 178 6.62 -6.89 7.55
N LEU A 179 5.94 -5.74 7.38
CA LEU A 179 6.56 -4.42 7.44
C LEU A 179 7.34 -4.16 8.75
N PRO A 180 6.84 -4.53 9.96
CA PRO A 180 7.62 -4.37 11.19
C PRO A 180 8.98 -5.09 11.18
N THR A 181 9.03 -6.29 10.59
CA THR A 181 10.26 -7.07 10.45
C THR A 181 11.15 -6.47 9.36
N TYR A 182 10.56 -6.07 8.24
CA TYR A 182 11.27 -5.48 7.11
C TYR A 182 11.99 -4.17 7.49
N TYR A 183 11.35 -3.35 8.32
CA TYR A 183 11.91 -2.08 8.80
C TYR A 183 12.52 -2.14 10.21
N VAL A 184 13.04 -3.30 10.60
CA VAL A 184 13.71 -3.47 11.90
C VAL A 184 14.81 -2.41 12.11
N GLY A 185 14.88 -1.86 13.32
CA GLY A 185 15.89 -0.86 13.69
C GLY A 185 15.57 0.59 13.33
N THR A 186 14.39 0.86 12.75
CA THR A 186 13.88 2.23 12.48
C THR A 186 13.17 2.86 13.69
N SER A 187 12.77 2.06 14.68
CA SER A 187 12.00 2.52 15.85
C SER A 187 12.65 3.70 16.56
N GLY A 188 11.87 4.78 16.75
CA GLY A 188 12.29 6.00 17.45
C GLY A 188 13.29 6.90 16.71
N LYS A 189 13.69 6.55 15.48
CA LYS A 189 14.65 7.36 14.71
C LYS A 189 13.96 8.44 13.87
N THR A 190 14.65 9.57 13.68
CA THR A 190 14.25 10.69 12.81
C THR A 190 15.47 11.27 12.09
N GLY A 191 15.26 12.20 11.17
CA GLY A 191 16.32 12.93 10.47
C GLY A 191 17.35 12.01 9.78
N ALA A 192 18.62 12.39 9.86
CA ALA A 192 19.72 11.62 9.27
C ALA A 192 19.82 10.19 9.81
N ALA A 193 19.52 9.96 11.09
CA ALA A 193 19.59 8.62 11.68
C ALA A 193 18.55 7.66 11.06
N LEU A 194 17.33 8.16 10.81
CA LEU A 194 16.32 7.39 10.10
C LEU A 194 16.70 7.19 8.63
N LYS A 195 17.16 8.26 7.96
CA LYS A 195 17.59 8.21 6.54
C LYS A 195 18.66 7.15 6.30
N THR A 196 19.75 7.16 7.06
CA THR A 196 20.83 6.16 6.95
C THR A 196 20.36 4.74 7.29
N THR A 197 19.44 4.59 8.26
CA THR A 197 18.89 3.26 8.60
C THR A 197 18.07 2.70 7.43
N LEU A 198 17.22 3.52 6.83
CA LEU A 198 16.45 3.13 5.65
C LEU A 198 17.37 2.85 4.47
N ASN A 199 18.37 3.69 4.21
CA ASN A 199 19.37 3.43 3.17
C ASN A 199 19.98 2.03 3.29
N GLY A 200 20.36 1.62 4.51
CA GLY A 200 20.85 0.26 4.77
C GLY A 200 19.86 -0.85 4.43
N ILE A 201 18.57 -0.67 4.72
CA ILE A 201 17.49 -1.63 4.41
C ILE A 201 17.23 -1.73 2.90
N LEU A 202 17.31 -0.60 2.18
CA LEU A 202 16.95 -0.53 0.76
C LEU A 202 18.07 -0.99 -0.18
N ARG A 203 19.31 -1.11 0.30
CA ARG A 203 20.47 -1.60 -0.46
C ARG A 203 20.27 -3.05 -0.90
N GLY A 204 20.99 -3.44 -1.97
CA GLY A 204 21.05 -4.83 -2.42
C GLY A 204 19.79 -5.33 -3.14
N HIS A 205 18.92 -4.43 -3.58
CA HIS A 205 17.76 -4.79 -4.40
C HIS A 205 18.17 -5.58 -5.66
N GLN A 206 17.31 -6.52 -6.05
CA GLN A 206 17.43 -7.25 -7.30
C GLN A 206 17.33 -6.25 -8.45
N ARG A 207 18.34 -6.29 -9.33
CA ARG A 207 18.42 -5.40 -10.48
C ARG A 207 17.78 -6.04 -11.70
N LEU A 208 16.98 -5.26 -12.41
CA LEU A 208 16.44 -5.60 -13.72
C LEU A 208 17.38 -5.13 -14.82
N SER A 209 17.45 -5.88 -15.92
CA SER A 209 17.99 -5.38 -17.18
C SER A 209 17.06 -4.32 -17.77
N TYR A 210 17.62 -3.46 -18.62
CA TYR A 210 16.82 -2.41 -19.25
C TYR A 210 15.69 -2.97 -20.13
N SER A 211 15.85 -4.17 -20.70
CA SER A 211 14.78 -4.86 -21.42
C SER A 211 13.66 -5.36 -20.50
N GLU A 212 13.98 -5.91 -19.34
CA GLU A 212 12.99 -6.44 -18.37
C GLU A 212 12.10 -5.34 -17.79
N VAL A 213 12.60 -4.10 -17.72
CA VAL A 213 11.81 -2.94 -17.26
C VAL A 213 10.48 -2.82 -18.01
N TRP A 214 10.43 -3.13 -19.31
CA TRP A 214 9.20 -3.03 -20.10
C TRP A 214 8.07 -3.90 -19.54
N ASP A 215 8.39 -5.14 -19.20
CA ASP A 215 7.41 -6.09 -18.69
C ASP A 215 7.12 -5.80 -17.22
N ALA A 216 8.14 -5.38 -16.46
CA ALA A 216 8.00 -4.96 -15.08
C ALA A 216 7.01 -3.79 -14.94
N ILE A 217 7.19 -2.68 -15.66
CA ILE A 217 6.26 -1.53 -15.55
C ILE A 217 4.91 -1.79 -16.22
N SER A 218 4.84 -2.72 -17.19
CA SER A 218 3.55 -3.21 -17.70
C SER A 218 2.77 -3.96 -16.61
N TYR A 219 3.47 -4.64 -15.70
CA TYR A 219 2.87 -5.31 -14.57
C TYR A 219 2.57 -4.36 -13.41
N THR A 220 3.53 -3.53 -12.99
CA THR A 220 3.38 -2.67 -11.81
C THR A 220 2.35 -1.57 -12.01
N ASP A 221 2.24 -1.03 -13.23
CA ASP A 221 1.35 0.08 -13.56
C ASP A 221 0.10 -0.37 -14.34
N GLU A 222 -0.18 -1.67 -14.38
CA GLU A 222 -1.38 -2.25 -14.98
C GLU A 222 -2.65 -1.56 -14.44
N ASP A 223 -3.56 -1.20 -15.36
CA ASP A 223 -4.85 -0.61 -15.01
C ASP A 223 -5.75 -1.65 -14.31
N PRO A 224 -6.19 -1.40 -13.06
CA PRO A 224 -7.08 -2.31 -12.33
C PRO A 224 -8.43 -2.53 -13.01
N ALA A 225 -8.92 -1.57 -13.80
CA ALA A 225 -10.17 -1.67 -14.54
C ALA A 225 -9.99 -2.38 -15.90
N ASN A 226 -8.76 -2.48 -16.41
CA ASN A 226 -8.44 -3.14 -17.65
C ASN A 226 -7.00 -3.68 -17.66
N THR A 227 -6.84 -4.97 -17.34
CA THR A 227 -5.52 -5.61 -17.21
C THR A 227 -4.72 -5.70 -18.52
N SER A 228 -5.32 -5.36 -19.67
CA SER A 228 -4.59 -5.24 -20.95
C SER A 228 -3.90 -3.87 -21.10
N ASN A 229 -4.16 -2.94 -20.19
CA ASN A 229 -3.67 -1.57 -20.21
C ASN A 229 -2.73 -1.27 -19.03
N VAL A 230 -2.02 -0.16 -19.15
CA VAL A 230 -1.30 0.53 -18.07
C VAL A 230 -1.88 1.92 -17.86
N ILE A 231 -1.75 2.47 -16.66
CA ILE A 231 -2.06 3.87 -16.38
C ILE A 231 -0.80 4.71 -16.56
N LEU A 232 -0.86 5.70 -17.45
CA LEU A 232 0.22 6.67 -17.66
C LEU A 232 0.27 7.67 -16.51
N LEU A 233 1.46 7.95 -15.97
CA LEU A 233 1.65 8.76 -14.76
C LEU A 233 1.02 10.16 -14.86
N TYR A 234 1.56 11.01 -15.74
CA TYR A 234 1.18 12.41 -15.91
C TYR A 234 -0.09 12.55 -16.75
N ALA A 235 -0.23 11.77 -17.82
CA ALA A 235 -1.43 11.80 -18.65
C ALA A 235 -2.67 11.23 -17.93
N GLY A 236 -2.50 10.32 -16.96
CA GLY A 236 -3.61 9.67 -16.25
C GLY A 236 -4.47 8.76 -17.13
N ARG A 237 -4.00 8.46 -18.34
CA ARG A 237 -4.75 7.71 -19.36
C ARG A 237 -4.49 6.21 -19.21
N SER A 238 -5.55 5.42 -19.35
CA SER A 238 -5.45 3.97 -19.53
C SER A 238 -5.07 3.67 -20.99
N THR A 239 -3.92 3.04 -21.20
CA THR A 239 -3.33 2.81 -22.51
C THR A 239 -2.91 1.36 -22.68
N ALA A 240 -3.16 0.76 -23.84
CA ALA A 240 -2.79 -0.63 -24.11
C ALA A 240 -1.30 -0.89 -23.84
N LYS A 241 -0.98 -1.99 -23.15
CA LYS A 241 0.41 -2.45 -22.89
C LYS A 241 1.22 -2.58 -24.19
N THR A 242 0.56 -2.89 -25.29
CA THR A 242 1.20 -3.03 -26.62
C THR A 242 1.45 -1.70 -27.32
N PHE A 243 0.78 -0.61 -26.94
CA PHE A 243 0.89 0.71 -27.57
C PHE A 243 2.08 1.51 -27.01
N ARG A 244 3.27 0.96 -27.18
CA ARG A 244 4.55 1.50 -26.66
C ARG A 244 5.57 1.72 -27.77
N VAL A 245 6.62 2.51 -27.51
CA VAL A 245 7.65 2.88 -28.51
C VAL A 245 8.44 1.73 -29.13
N SER A 246 8.36 0.51 -28.60
CA SER A 246 8.94 -0.68 -29.27
C SER A 246 8.09 -1.17 -30.45
N ASN A 247 6.81 -0.79 -30.50
CA ASN A 247 5.79 -1.32 -31.42
C ASN A 247 5.07 -0.21 -32.19
N SER A 248 5.34 1.06 -31.87
CA SER A 248 4.67 2.24 -32.42
C SER A 248 5.63 3.42 -32.45
N SER A 249 5.54 4.26 -33.49
CA SER A 249 6.24 5.55 -33.56
C SER A 249 5.34 6.74 -33.24
N SER A 250 4.11 6.50 -32.76
CA SER A 250 3.20 7.57 -32.35
C SER A 250 3.74 8.31 -31.13
N LEU A 251 3.56 9.63 -31.09
CA LEU A 251 3.83 10.43 -29.89
C LEU A 251 2.81 10.16 -28.77
N ASP A 252 1.64 9.60 -29.11
CA ASP A 252 0.66 9.14 -28.12
C ASP A 252 1.00 7.76 -27.54
N ALA A 253 1.98 7.04 -28.11
CA ALA A 253 2.43 5.78 -27.55
C ALA A 253 3.15 6.05 -26.23
N TRP A 254 3.25 5.04 -25.36
CA TRP A 254 3.97 5.21 -24.10
C TRP A 254 5.43 4.78 -24.17
N ASN A 255 6.27 5.45 -23.37
CA ASN A 255 7.67 5.11 -23.12
C ASN A 255 7.94 5.04 -21.61
N ARG A 256 9.22 4.88 -21.24
CA ARG A 256 9.68 4.87 -19.84
C ARG A 256 10.00 6.28 -19.42
N GLU A 257 9.24 6.79 -18.46
CA GLU A 257 9.57 8.01 -17.73
C GLU A 257 10.52 7.68 -16.58
N HIS A 258 11.62 8.42 -16.51
CA HIS A 258 12.57 8.42 -15.39
C HIS A 258 12.16 9.56 -14.46
N VAL A 259 11.32 9.29 -13.45
CA VAL A 259 10.83 10.34 -12.54
C VAL A 259 12.00 11.02 -11.82
N TRP A 260 13.07 10.31 -11.49
CA TRP A 260 14.37 10.99 -11.35
C TRP A 260 15.08 10.98 -12.70
N ALA A 261 15.21 12.13 -13.34
CA ALA A 261 15.79 12.23 -14.68
C ALA A 261 17.24 11.72 -14.66
N LYS A 262 17.55 10.70 -15.47
CA LYS A 262 18.87 10.05 -15.49
C LYS A 262 20.04 11.00 -15.80
N SER A 263 19.80 12.15 -16.43
CA SER A 263 20.82 13.19 -16.64
C SER A 263 21.35 13.75 -15.32
N HIS A 264 20.56 13.70 -14.24
CA HIS A 264 20.92 14.12 -12.90
C HIS A 264 21.66 13.00 -12.14
N GLY A 265 22.83 12.62 -12.65
CA GLY A 265 23.82 11.80 -11.95
C GLY A 265 23.99 10.36 -12.42
N PHE A 266 23.03 9.77 -13.16
CA PHE A 266 23.12 8.35 -13.56
C PHE A 266 22.77 8.03 -15.03
N PRO A 267 23.48 8.62 -16.01
CA PRO A 267 23.16 8.41 -17.42
C PRO A 267 23.43 6.98 -17.92
N ALA A 268 24.26 6.19 -17.23
CA ALA A 268 24.69 4.88 -17.70
C ALA A 268 23.77 3.75 -17.22
N GLU A 269 23.43 2.84 -18.13
CA GLU A 269 22.62 1.65 -17.82
C GLU A 269 23.25 0.74 -16.75
N SER A 270 24.57 0.82 -16.53
CA SER A 270 25.29 0.07 -15.50
C SER A 270 24.94 0.48 -14.07
N GLN A 271 24.43 1.70 -13.88
CA GLN A 271 24.08 2.25 -12.57
C GLN A 271 22.70 1.74 -12.15
N TYR A 272 22.55 1.27 -10.91
CA TYR A 272 21.32 0.56 -10.52
C TYR A 272 20.07 1.46 -10.56
N ALA A 273 20.23 2.75 -10.28
CA ALA A 273 19.16 3.74 -10.41
C ALA A 273 18.56 3.80 -11.82
N HIS A 274 19.32 3.41 -12.85
CA HIS A 274 18.85 3.49 -14.24
C HIS A 274 17.69 2.55 -14.55
N THR A 275 17.63 1.40 -13.87
CA THR A 275 16.61 0.35 -14.06
C THR A 275 15.74 0.11 -12.84
N ASP A 276 15.83 0.98 -11.83
CA ASP A 276 15.01 0.89 -10.62
C ASP A 276 13.57 1.32 -10.90
N ILE A 277 12.66 0.37 -10.88
CA ILE A 277 11.26 0.60 -11.19
C ILE A 277 10.50 1.29 -10.06
N HIS A 278 11.10 1.58 -8.90
CA HIS A 278 10.45 2.46 -7.93
C HIS A 278 10.16 3.85 -8.52
N HIS A 279 11.01 4.36 -9.41
CA HIS A 279 10.82 5.67 -10.07
C HIS A 279 10.55 5.59 -11.59
N LEU A 280 10.64 4.42 -12.21
CA LEU A 280 10.29 4.25 -13.63
C LEU A 280 8.79 4.05 -13.83
N ARG A 281 8.16 4.92 -14.62
CA ARG A 281 6.71 4.87 -14.89
C ARG A 281 6.44 4.81 -16.39
N PRO A 282 5.34 4.19 -16.85
CA PRO A 282 4.90 4.35 -18.23
C PRO A 282 4.34 5.77 -18.42
N GLU A 283 4.74 6.44 -19.50
CA GLU A 283 4.28 7.80 -19.79
C GLU A 283 4.11 8.04 -21.29
N ASP A 284 3.19 8.94 -21.65
CA ASP A 284 3.00 9.40 -23.00
C ASP A 284 4.28 10.06 -23.56
N VAL A 285 4.65 9.75 -24.81
CA VAL A 285 5.95 10.18 -25.36
C VAL A 285 6.05 11.69 -25.48
N SER A 286 5.02 12.40 -25.94
CA SER A 286 5.06 13.87 -26.03
C SER A 286 5.03 14.52 -24.66
N LEU A 287 4.27 13.98 -23.71
CA LEU A 287 4.23 14.53 -22.36
C LEU A 287 5.53 14.29 -21.60
N ASN A 288 6.14 13.11 -21.73
CA ASN A 288 7.47 12.82 -21.21
C ASN A 288 8.52 13.76 -21.81
N SER A 289 8.47 14.02 -23.12
CA SER A 289 9.34 15.00 -23.77
C SER A 289 9.16 16.43 -23.22
N THR A 290 7.92 16.84 -22.97
CA THR A 290 7.59 18.15 -22.38
C THR A 290 8.15 18.29 -20.96
N ARG A 291 8.08 17.21 -20.17
CA ARG A 291 8.69 17.14 -18.84
C ARG A 291 10.22 17.21 -18.92
N GLY A 292 10.83 16.44 -19.82
CA GLY A 292 12.27 16.44 -20.05
C GLY A 292 13.08 16.10 -18.80
N ASN A 293 14.01 16.99 -18.43
CA ASN A 293 14.82 16.90 -17.22
C ASN A 293 14.51 18.04 -16.22
N LYS A 294 13.33 18.66 -16.33
CA LYS A 294 12.92 19.76 -15.46
C LYS A 294 12.76 19.29 -14.02
N ASP A 295 13.03 20.20 -13.09
CA ASP A 295 12.78 19.95 -11.68
C ASP A 295 11.27 19.89 -11.39
N PHE A 296 10.91 19.23 -10.30
CA PHE A 296 9.53 19.28 -9.80
C PHE A 296 9.34 20.49 -8.90
N ASP A 297 8.47 21.41 -9.30
CA ASP A 297 8.03 22.60 -8.57
C ASP A 297 6.59 22.96 -8.98
N ASN A 298 5.96 23.92 -8.30
CA ASN A 298 4.69 24.52 -8.72
C ASN A 298 5.00 25.55 -9.81
N GLY A 299 4.74 25.24 -11.09
CA GLY A 299 5.25 26.10 -12.14
C GLY A 299 4.48 26.09 -13.45
N GLY A 300 4.34 27.31 -13.97
CA GLY A 300 4.11 27.57 -15.37
C GLY A 300 2.68 27.51 -15.89
N THR A 301 2.59 27.22 -17.19
CA THR A 301 1.34 27.19 -17.95
C THR A 301 0.88 25.76 -18.13
N ALA A 302 -0.44 25.55 -18.20
CA ALA A 302 -1.01 24.25 -18.50
C ALA A 302 -0.40 23.66 -19.78
N VAL A 303 0.02 22.40 -19.72
CA VAL A 303 0.52 21.67 -20.89
C VAL A 303 -0.67 21.40 -21.83
N SER A 304 -0.57 21.80 -23.09
CA SER A 304 -1.72 21.80 -24.01
C SER A 304 -2.38 20.42 -24.19
N GLU A 305 -1.60 19.34 -24.25
CA GLU A 305 -2.12 17.98 -24.42
C GLU A 305 -2.63 17.35 -23.11
N ALA A 306 -2.17 17.86 -21.96
CA ALA A 306 -2.55 17.36 -20.64
C ALA A 306 -2.68 18.54 -19.64
N PRO A 307 -3.76 19.37 -19.74
CA PRO A 307 -3.84 20.67 -19.07
C PRO A 307 -3.87 20.67 -17.54
N LEU A 308 -4.02 19.48 -16.92
CA LEU A 308 -3.89 19.31 -15.48
C LEU A 308 -2.44 19.31 -15.00
N ASN A 309 -1.49 19.13 -15.92
CA ASN A 309 -0.06 19.32 -15.68
C ASN A 309 0.34 20.73 -16.13
N LYS A 310 1.32 21.33 -15.46
CA LYS A 310 1.86 22.63 -15.83
C LYS A 310 3.36 22.56 -16.03
N THR A 311 3.89 23.47 -16.85
CA THR A 311 5.33 23.55 -17.09
C THR A 311 5.76 24.97 -17.44
N ASP A 312 7.00 25.30 -17.07
CA ASP A 312 7.71 26.50 -17.50
C ASP A 312 9.12 26.13 -17.98
N SER A 313 10.09 27.05 -17.88
CA SER A 313 11.44 26.88 -18.41
C SER A 313 12.21 25.74 -17.75
N ASP A 314 12.01 25.54 -16.46
CA ASP A 314 12.85 24.74 -15.58
C ASP A 314 12.07 23.83 -14.65
N SER A 315 10.75 23.96 -14.60
CA SER A 315 9.90 23.11 -13.76
C SER A 315 8.74 22.41 -14.48
N PHE A 316 8.32 21.31 -13.86
CA PHE A 316 7.13 20.56 -14.20
C PHE A 316 6.27 20.32 -12.95
N GLU A 317 4.99 20.67 -13.03
CA GLU A 317 3.98 20.40 -12.00
C GLU A 317 3.04 19.31 -12.53
N PRO A 318 3.06 18.09 -11.97
CA PRO A 318 2.15 17.05 -12.43
C PRO A 318 0.72 17.30 -11.94
N ARG A 319 -0.25 16.61 -12.55
CA ARG A 319 -1.66 16.61 -12.11
C ARG A 319 -1.77 16.24 -10.63
N ALA A 320 -2.78 16.81 -9.96
CA ALA A 320 -2.93 16.70 -8.50
C ALA A 320 -2.91 15.25 -7.96
N ALA A 321 -3.49 14.31 -8.70
CA ALA A 321 -3.67 12.92 -8.28
C ALA A 321 -2.42 12.01 -8.41
N VAL A 322 -1.24 12.57 -8.69
CA VAL A 322 0.06 11.84 -8.64
C VAL A 322 1.17 12.69 -8.02
N LYS A 323 0.81 13.80 -7.36
CA LYS A 323 1.80 14.70 -6.76
C LYS A 323 2.51 14.01 -5.59
N GLY A 324 1.75 13.23 -4.81
CA GLY A 324 2.23 12.40 -3.73
C GLY A 324 3.09 11.25 -4.23
N ASP A 325 2.67 10.56 -5.31
CA ASP A 325 3.46 9.52 -5.97
C ASP A 325 4.84 10.04 -6.35
N VAL A 326 4.88 11.16 -7.07
CA VAL A 326 6.13 11.78 -7.52
C VAL A 326 7.00 12.12 -6.32
N ALA A 327 6.44 12.74 -5.28
CA ALA A 327 7.19 13.05 -4.06
C ALA A 327 7.79 11.80 -3.40
N ARG A 328 7.01 10.73 -3.24
CA ARG A 328 7.48 9.47 -2.62
C ARG A 328 8.51 8.74 -3.49
N MET A 329 8.41 8.81 -4.82
CA MET A 329 9.45 8.30 -5.72
C MET A 329 10.75 9.10 -5.59
N MET A 330 10.67 10.43 -5.51
CA MET A 330 11.83 11.30 -5.31
C MET A 330 12.50 11.03 -3.95
N PHE A 331 11.73 10.98 -2.86
CA PHE A 331 12.26 10.66 -1.52
C PHE A 331 12.91 9.29 -1.49
N TYR A 332 12.32 8.29 -2.14
CA TYR A 332 12.92 6.98 -2.27
C TYR A 332 14.29 7.05 -2.94
N MET A 333 14.43 7.80 -4.05
CA MET A 333 15.72 7.94 -4.74
C MET A 333 16.78 8.60 -3.87
N ASP A 334 16.40 9.66 -3.13
CA ASP A 334 17.28 10.37 -2.18
C ASP A 334 17.76 9.48 -1.02
N VAL A 335 16.91 8.55 -0.55
CA VAL A 335 17.26 7.63 0.55
C VAL A 335 17.94 6.36 0.05
N ARG A 336 17.49 5.77 -1.05
CA ARG A 336 18.08 4.54 -1.59
C ARG A 336 19.50 4.81 -2.07
N TYR A 337 19.74 5.94 -2.72
CA TYR A 337 21.02 6.25 -3.37
C TYR A 337 21.80 7.36 -2.65
N GLU A 338 22.08 7.19 -1.35
CA GLU A 338 23.05 8.03 -0.61
C GLU A 338 24.53 7.81 -1.04
N GLY A 339 24.75 7.07 -2.13
CA GLY A 339 26.08 6.64 -2.58
C GLY A 339 26.77 5.65 -1.62
N GLY A 340 28.06 5.40 -1.90
CA GLY A 340 28.89 4.52 -1.05
C GLY A 340 28.45 3.06 -1.04
N ASP A 341 27.88 2.57 -2.12
CA ASP A 341 27.59 1.15 -2.37
C ASP A 341 28.02 0.73 -3.78
N ASP A 342 27.93 -0.58 -4.06
CA ASP A 342 28.34 -1.15 -5.35
C ASP A 342 27.33 -0.88 -6.49
N SER A 343 26.36 0.01 -6.28
CA SER A 343 25.33 0.32 -7.27
C SER A 343 25.85 1.15 -8.45
N GLY A 344 27.02 1.78 -8.31
CA GLY A 344 27.59 2.73 -9.26
C GLY A 344 26.79 4.04 -9.38
N THR A 345 25.72 4.21 -8.60
CA THR A 345 24.92 5.45 -8.55
C THR A 345 25.58 6.40 -7.55
N PRO A 346 25.80 7.69 -7.91
CA PRO A 346 26.30 8.68 -6.95
C PRO A 346 25.28 8.97 -5.85
N ASP A 347 25.69 9.76 -4.85
CA ASP A 347 24.78 10.33 -3.86
C ASP A 347 23.76 11.26 -4.54
N LEU A 348 22.51 10.80 -4.61
CA LEU A 348 21.37 11.53 -5.14
C LEU A 348 20.77 12.37 -4.02
N SER A 349 20.60 13.67 -4.25
CA SER A 349 20.05 14.58 -3.23
C SER A 349 18.92 15.49 -3.73
N ILE A 350 17.91 15.70 -2.90
CA ILE A 350 16.85 16.69 -3.18
C ILE A 350 17.19 18.00 -2.48
N PRO A 351 17.56 19.06 -3.22
CA PRO A 351 17.87 20.35 -2.62
C PRO A 351 16.61 21.14 -2.26
N ASN A 352 16.77 22.15 -1.38
CA ASN A 352 15.72 23.14 -1.08
C ASN A 352 15.54 24.17 -2.20
N ILE A 353 16.50 24.28 -3.11
CA ILE A 353 16.50 25.19 -4.27
C ILE A 353 16.82 24.33 -5.49
N ALA A 354 16.04 24.48 -6.56
CA ALA A 354 16.26 23.77 -7.81
C ALA A 354 17.71 23.99 -8.31
N PRO A 355 18.47 22.93 -8.63
CA PRO A 355 19.85 23.05 -9.03
C PRO A 355 19.95 23.74 -10.40
N THR A 356 20.73 24.82 -10.49
CA THR A 356 21.02 25.49 -11.77
C THR A 356 22.04 24.68 -12.57
N GLY A 357 21.63 23.57 -13.20
CA GLY A 357 22.48 22.77 -14.09
C GLY A 357 22.13 21.28 -14.15
N SER A 358 22.26 20.66 -15.33
CA SER A 358 21.58 19.41 -15.69
C SER A 358 22.35 18.10 -15.41
N THR A 359 23.53 18.14 -14.79
CA THR A 359 24.39 16.95 -14.59
C THR A 359 24.73 16.64 -13.13
N ALA A 360 24.42 17.56 -12.21
CA ALA A 360 24.59 17.29 -10.79
C ALA A 360 23.63 16.17 -10.37
N PRO A 361 24.00 15.30 -9.41
CA PRO A 361 23.11 14.27 -8.87
C PRO A 361 22.07 14.88 -7.91
N GLN A 362 21.42 15.96 -8.34
CA GLN A 362 20.46 16.72 -7.55
C GLN A 362 19.23 17.01 -8.39
N MET A 363 18.05 16.86 -7.82
CA MET A 363 16.80 17.09 -8.56
C MET A 363 15.62 17.42 -7.64
N GLY A 364 14.74 18.30 -8.11
CA GLY A 364 13.50 18.69 -7.44
C GLY A 364 13.69 19.77 -6.39
N LYS A 365 12.57 20.11 -5.73
CA LYS A 365 12.51 21.12 -4.67
C LYS A 365 11.87 20.51 -3.43
N LEU A 366 12.69 20.27 -2.41
CA LEU A 366 12.34 19.46 -1.24
C LEU A 366 11.00 19.87 -0.60
N CYS A 367 10.83 21.15 -0.29
CA CYS A 367 9.63 21.60 0.42
C CYS A 367 8.36 21.58 -0.43
N VAL A 368 8.49 21.63 -1.75
CA VAL A 368 7.34 21.45 -2.64
C VAL A 368 6.95 19.99 -2.73
N LEU A 369 7.93 19.09 -2.86
CA LEU A 369 7.69 17.65 -2.81
C LEU A 369 7.07 17.23 -1.47
N LEU A 370 7.54 17.79 -0.35
CA LEU A 370 6.96 17.51 0.97
C LEU A 370 5.51 18.02 1.08
N ALA A 371 5.23 19.23 0.58
CA ALA A 371 3.86 19.74 0.53
C ALA A 371 2.94 18.86 -0.34
N TRP A 372 3.44 18.38 -1.48
CA TRP A 372 2.73 17.46 -2.36
C TRP A 372 2.44 16.11 -1.69
N HIS A 373 3.43 15.54 -1.01
CA HIS A 373 3.28 14.31 -0.24
C HIS A 373 2.18 14.41 0.83
N LEU A 374 2.08 15.55 1.53
CA LEU A 374 1.06 15.76 2.55
C LEU A 374 -0.33 16.01 1.96
N ALA A 375 -0.40 16.64 0.78
CA ALA A 375 -1.66 16.95 0.10
C ALA A 375 -2.26 15.77 -0.66
N ASP A 376 -1.44 14.80 -1.07
CA ASP A 376 -1.82 13.63 -1.86
C ASP A 376 -1.36 12.34 -1.13
N PRO A 377 -2.20 11.82 -0.20
CA PRO A 377 -1.91 10.62 0.57
C PRO A 377 -1.67 9.38 -0.29
N VAL A 378 -1.02 8.37 0.27
CA VAL A 378 -0.82 7.08 -0.41
C VAL A 378 -2.17 6.45 -0.74
N ASP A 379 -2.35 6.05 -1.99
CA ASP A 379 -3.57 5.37 -2.44
C ASP A 379 -3.36 3.85 -2.61
N SER A 380 -4.42 3.15 -3.03
CA SER A 380 -4.38 1.70 -3.26
C SER A 380 -3.58 1.32 -4.52
N PHE A 381 -3.45 2.23 -5.49
CA PHE A 381 -2.65 1.99 -6.68
C PHE A 381 -1.16 1.98 -6.34
N GLU A 382 -0.69 2.95 -5.56
CA GLU A 382 0.69 3.01 -5.08
C GLU A 382 1.07 1.85 -4.18
N GLN A 383 0.19 1.45 -3.24
CA GLN A 383 0.43 0.28 -2.39
C GLN A 383 0.58 -1.00 -3.23
N ARG A 384 -0.35 -1.22 -4.17
CA ARG A 384 -0.30 -2.34 -5.10
C ARG A 384 0.99 -2.32 -5.91
N ARG A 385 1.37 -1.15 -6.42
CA ARG A 385 2.61 -0.95 -7.16
C ARG A 385 3.81 -1.30 -6.29
N ASN A 386 3.90 -0.79 -5.07
CA ASN A 386 5.00 -1.09 -4.14
C ASN A 386 5.14 -2.59 -3.85
N ASN A 387 4.02 -3.30 -3.66
CA ASN A 387 4.01 -4.76 -3.50
C ASN A 387 4.54 -5.48 -4.75
N ARG A 388 4.06 -5.10 -5.95
CA ARG A 388 4.53 -5.68 -7.22
C ARG A 388 6.01 -5.41 -7.48
N ILE A 389 6.50 -4.23 -7.08
CA ILE A 389 7.93 -3.93 -7.19
C ILE A 389 8.73 -4.79 -6.24
N TYR A 390 8.26 -5.02 -5.02
CA TYR A 390 8.93 -5.93 -4.09
C TYR A 390 9.05 -7.35 -4.66
N GLU A 391 8.03 -7.88 -5.33
CA GLU A 391 8.08 -9.18 -6.01
C GLU A 391 9.26 -9.27 -7.01
N LEU A 392 9.59 -8.16 -7.68
CA LEU A 392 10.58 -8.10 -8.76
C LEU A 392 11.98 -7.66 -8.31
N GLN A 393 12.05 -6.64 -7.44
CA GLN A 393 13.28 -6.00 -7.01
C GLN A 393 13.66 -6.32 -5.55
N GLN A 394 12.79 -7.00 -4.79
CA GLN A 394 13.05 -7.41 -3.40
C GLN A 394 13.33 -6.24 -2.44
N ASN A 395 12.94 -5.02 -2.82
CA ASN A 395 12.97 -3.86 -1.95
C ASN A 395 11.70 -3.01 -2.09
N ARG A 396 11.41 -2.21 -1.06
CA ARG A 396 10.17 -1.43 -0.95
C ARG A 396 10.44 0.06 -0.89
N ASN A 397 9.48 0.88 -1.30
CA ASN A 397 9.50 2.29 -1.04
C ASN A 397 8.98 2.56 0.39
N PRO A 398 9.85 3.01 1.33
CA PRO A 398 9.45 3.19 2.72
C PRO A 398 8.47 4.35 2.91
N PHE A 399 8.40 5.28 1.97
CA PHE A 399 7.48 6.42 2.03
C PHE A 399 6.07 6.07 1.54
N ILE A 400 5.90 4.91 0.90
CA ILE A 400 4.59 4.32 0.62
C ILE A 400 4.13 3.51 1.84
N ASP A 401 5.01 2.67 2.40
CA ASP A 401 4.66 1.82 3.56
C ASP A 401 4.55 2.62 4.88
N ASN A 402 5.31 3.70 5.04
CA ASN A 402 5.35 4.56 6.22
C ASN A 402 5.43 6.05 5.82
N PRO A 403 4.32 6.65 5.32
CA PRO A 403 4.31 8.02 4.80
C PRO A 403 4.86 9.06 5.78
N GLN A 404 4.59 8.90 7.08
CA GLN A 404 5.05 9.78 8.15
C GLN A 404 6.57 9.94 8.23
N TRP A 405 7.35 9.03 7.64
CA TRP A 405 8.81 9.13 7.62
C TRP A 405 9.33 10.22 6.70
N ALA A 406 8.57 10.65 5.69
CA ALA A 406 8.95 11.80 4.87
C ALA A 406 9.09 13.06 5.75
N THR A 407 8.06 13.37 6.54
CA THR A 407 8.10 14.47 7.51
C THR A 407 9.16 14.25 8.59
N SER A 408 9.34 13.00 9.05
CA SER A 408 10.34 12.67 10.08
C SER A 408 11.79 12.91 9.63
N ILE A 409 12.08 12.79 8.33
CA ILE A 409 13.41 13.02 7.75
C ILE A 409 13.58 14.48 7.32
N TYR A 410 12.60 15.03 6.60
CA TYR A 410 12.75 16.30 5.88
C TYR A 410 12.03 17.48 6.53
N GLY A 411 11.07 17.25 7.43
CA GLY A 411 10.15 18.29 7.93
C GLY A 411 10.85 19.48 8.57
N SER A 412 11.97 19.29 9.26
CA SER A 412 12.74 20.38 9.88
C SER A 412 13.43 21.31 8.87
N GLN A 413 13.53 20.91 7.60
CA GLN A 413 14.15 21.69 6.53
C GLN A 413 13.14 22.57 5.78
N CYS A 414 11.85 22.40 6.06
CA CYS A 414 10.73 23.05 5.39
C CYS A 414 9.87 23.80 6.41
N PRO A 415 10.29 25.02 6.80
CA PRO A 415 9.62 25.82 7.82
C PRO A 415 8.25 26.35 7.42
#